data_AF-A0A8J6QY43-F1
#
_entry.id   AF-A0A8J6QY43-F1
#
_cell.length_a   1.000
_cell.length_b   1.000
_cell.length_c   1.000
_cell.angle_alpha   90.00
_cell.angle_beta   90.00
_cell.angle_gamma   90.00
#
_symmetry.space_group_name_H-M   'P 1'
#
loop_
_entity.id
_entity.type
_entity.pdbx_description
1 polymer ?
#
loop_
_entity_poly.entity_id
_entity_poly.type
_entity_poly.pdbx_seq_one_letter_code
_entity_poly.pdbx_strand_id
1 'polypeptide(L)'
;MIEIIEKTLLTGLGALSMSQKKAEELVGELKERLNLSEEEGKKLLDKLQQTAKENQSKLESVAQDEVKKALERMGVVTEEELNSLKKKVDALEKRLKALEQ
;
A
#
# COMPACT_ATOMS: atom_id res chain seq x y z
N MET A 1 -16.62 22.26 -9.36
CA MET A 1 -15.88 21.59 -8.27
C MET A 1 -15.55 20.14 -8.61
N ILE A 2 -16.54 19.29 -8.93
CA ILE A 2 -16.30 17.88 -9.35
C ILE A 2 -15.38 17.82 -10.58
N GLU A 3 -15.59 18.69 -11.55
CA GLU A 3 -14.79 18.75 -12.78
C GLU A 3 -13.30 19.10 -12.53
N ILE A 4 -12.99 19.85 -11.46
CA ILE A 4 -11.62 20.18 -11.06
C ILE A 4 -10.96 18.99 -10.39
N ILE A 5 -11.70 18.26 -9.55
CA ILE A 5 -11.20 17.05 -8.87
C ILE A 5 -10.90 15.98 -9.92
N GLU A 6 -11.80 15.78 -10.88
CA GLU A 6 -11.66 14.81 -11.96
C GLU A 6 -10.49 15.15 -12.89
N LYS A 7 -10.35 16.42 -13.29
CA LYS A 7 -9.18 16.89 -14.05
C LYS A 7 -7.89 16.77 -13.25
N THR A 8 -7.87 17.10 -11.96
CA THR A 8 -6.67 16.98 -11.12
C THR A 8 -6.27 15.52 -10.90
N LEU A 9 -7.22 14.60 -10.77
CA LEU A 9 -6.96 13.15 -10.65
C LEU A 9 -6.41 12.54 -11.95
N LEU A 10 -7.06 12.83 -13.08
CA LEU A 10 -6.61 12.38 -14.40
C LEU A 10 -5.24 12.98 -14.75
N THR A 11 -5.01 14.22 -14.36
CA THR A 11 -3.73 14.90 -14.52
C THR A 11 -2.69 14.37 -13.53
N GLY A 12 -3.06 13.99 -12.31
CA GLY A 12 -2.15 13.35 -11.35
C GLY A 12 -1.67 11.98 -11.82
N LEU A 13 -2.55 11.19 -12.43
CA LEU A 13 -2.20 9.92 -13.08
C LEU A 13 -1.39 10.13 -14.37
N GLY A 14 -1.69 11.17 -15.13
CA GLY A 14 -0.91 11.56 -16.32
C GLY A 14 0.47 12.12 -15.99
N ALA A 15 0.60 12.90 -14.92
CA ALA A 15 1.83 13.57 -14.49
C ALA A 15 2.89 12.57 -14.00
N LEU A 16 2.49 11.44 -13.40
CA LEU A 16 3.40 10.36 -13.05
C LEU A 16 4.07 9.70 -14.27
N SER A 17 3.49 9.87 -15.46
CA SER A 17 4.01 9.38 -16.75
C SER A 17 4.75 10.47 -17.56
N MET A 18 4.76 11.73 -17.10
CA MET A 18 5.21 12.87 -17.91
C MET A 18 6.57 13.42 -17.46
N SER A 19 7.36 13.86 -18.45
CA SER A 19 8.69 14.45 -18.26
C SER A 19 8.68 15.68 -17.35
N GLN A 20 9.80 15.94 -16.66
CA GLN A 20 10.03 17.04 -15.70
C GLN A 20 9.47 18.41 -16.15
N LYS A 21 9.60 18.74 -17.44
CA LYS A 21 9.12 20.00 -18.05
C LYS A 21 7.60 20.21 -17.96
N LYS A 22 6.83 19.13 -17.99
CA LYS A 22 5.37 19.15 -17.95
C LYS A 22 4.80 19.14 -16.54
N ALA A 23 5.59 18.64 -15.58
CA ALA A 23 5.31 18.83 -14.17
C ALA A 23 5.46 20.31 -13.77
N GLU A 24 6.49 21.00 -14.31
CA GLU A 24 6.71 22.43 -14.06
C GLU A 24 5.58 23.32 -14.61
N GLU A 25 5.09 23.07 -15.83
CA GLU A 25 3.92 23.77 -16.39
C GLU A 25 2.67 23.57 -15.52
N LEU A 26 2.43 22.34 -15.05
CA LEU A 26 1.27 22.03 -14.21
C LEU A 26 1.30 22.77 -12.88
N VAL A 27 2.48 22.87 -12.26
CA VAL A 27 2.68 23.62 -11.02
C VAL A 27 2.45 25.11 -11.25
N GLY A 28 2.86 25.64 -12.41
CA GLY A 28 2.58 27.02 -12.82
C GLY A 28 1.09 27.30 -12.95
N GLU A 29 0.37 26.46 -13.68
CA GLU A 29 -1.10 26.60 -13.87
C GLU A 29 -1.86 26.46 -12.55
N LEU A 30 -1.43 25.56 -11.67
CA LEU A 30 -2.06 25.39 -10.36
C LEU A 30 -1.83 26.59 -9.44
N LYS A 31 -0.66 27.25 -9.51
CA LYS A 31 -0.39 28.49 -8.76
C LYS A 31 -1.27 29.65 -9.23
N GLU A 32 -1.38 29.85 -10.54
CA GLU A 32 -2.24 30.92 -11.11
C GLU A 32 -3.73 30.66 -10.86
N ARG A 33 -4.20 29.43 -11.07
CA ARG A 33 -5.64 29.10 -11.00
C ARG A 33 -6.17 29.02 -9.57
N LEU A 34 -5.34 28.68 -8.59
CA LEU A 34 -5.76 28.58 -7.19
C LEU A 34 -5.58 29.90 -6.41
N ASN A 35 -4.91 30.90 -7.00
CA ASN A 35 -4.67 32.22 -6.39
C ASN A 35 -4.14 32.11 -4.94
N LEU A 36 -3.34 31.07 -4.69
CA LEU A 36 -2.80 30.76 -3.38
C LEU A 36 -1.56 31.61 -3.14
N SER A 37 -1.47 32.22 -1.98
CA SER A 37 -0.18 32.77 -1.52
C SER A 37 0.85 31.64 -1.38
N GLU A 38 2.15 31.97 -1.49
CA GLU A 38 3.21 30.96 -1.30
C GLU A 38 3.08 30.19 0.03
N GLU A 39 2.58 30.86 1.06
CA GLU A 39 2.39 30.30 2.39
C GLU A 39 1.23 29.29 2.44
N GLU A 40 0.11 29.59 1.77
CA GLU A 40 -1.04 28.69 1.64
C GLU A 40 -0.71 27.48 0.75
N GLY A 41 0.06 27.70 -0.33
CA GLY A 41 0.57 26.63 -1.18
C GLY A 41 1.47 25.65 -0.41
N LYS A 42 2.36 26.17 0.45
CA LYS A 42 3.20 25.34 1.32
C LYS A 42 2.38 24.51 2.31
N LYS A 43 1.41 25.14 3.01
CA LYS A 43 0.52 24.43 3.94
C LYS A 43 -0.30 23.33 3.25
N LEU A 44 -0.78 23.59 2.04
CA LEU A 44 -1.52 22.60 1.26
C LEU A 44 -0.64 21.41 0.87
N LEU A 45 0.59 21.69 0.41
CA LEU A 45 1.55 20.66 0.02
C LEU A 45 1.95 19.78 1.21
N ASP A 46 2.25 20.38 2.36
CA ASP A 46 2.60 19.64 3.58
C ASP A 46 1.44 18.73 4.01
N LYS A 47 0.21 19.24 3.98
CA LYS A 47 -1.00 18.48 4.33
C LYS A 47 -1.25 17.32 3.35
N LEU A 48 -1.02 17.54 2.06
CA LEU A 48 -1.12 16.50 1.03
C LEU A 48 -0.05 15.42 1.22
N GLN A 49 1.19 15.80 1.47
CA GLN A 49 2.27 14.85 1.72
C GLN A 49 2.01 14.00 2.97
N GLN A 50 1.54 14.62 4.05
CA GLN A 50 1.21 13.90 5.28
C GLN A 50 0.04 12.92 5.07
N THR A 51 -1.02 13.38 4.41
CA THR A 51 -2.19 12.54 4.08
C THR A 51 -1.81 11.39 3.15
N ALA A 52 -0.96 11.65 2.15
CA ALA A 52 -0.47 10.63 1.23
C ALA A 52 0.35 9.56 1.96
N LYS A 53 1.23 9.96 2.88
CA LYS A 53 2.06 9.04 3.67
C LYS A 53 1.20 8.16 4.59
N GLU A 54 0.20 8.74 5.26
CA GLU A 54 -0.74 7.99 6.10
C GLU A 54 -1.58 6.99 5.28
N ASN A 55 -2.06 7.41 4.11
CA ASN A 55 -2.85 6.54 3.22
C ASN A 55 -2.01 5.44 2.57
N GLN A 56 -0.74 5.70 2.25
CA GLN A 56 0.17 4.71 1.69
C GLN A 56 0.33 3.51 2.64
N SER A 57 0.61 3.76 3.92
CA SER A 57 0.77 2.69 4.91
C SER A 57 -0.52 1.88 5.11
N LYS A 58 -1.68 2.54 5.13
CA LYS A 58 -2.98 1.86 5.21
C LYS A 58 -3.24 0.99 3.98
N LEU A 59 -2.97 1.50 2.78
CA LEU A 59 -3.13 0.74 1.54
C LEU A 59 -2.22 -0.47 1.49
N GLU A 60 -0.97 -0.32 1.93
CA GLU A 60 0.00 -1.42 1.98
C GLU A 60 -0.47 -2.53 2.93
N SER A 61 -1.00 -2.17 4.11
CA SER A 61 -1.58 -3.13 5.05
C SER A 61 -2.81 -3.84 4.48
N VAL A 62 -3.73 -3.11 3.84
CA VAL A 62 -4.92 -3.71 3.21
C VAL A 62 -4.53 -4.66 2.08
N ALA A 63 -3.54 -4.28 1.26
CA ALA A 63 -3.04 -5.13 0.19
C ALA A 63 -2.40 -6.42 0.74
N GLN A 64 -1.58 -6.31 1.78
CA GLN A 64 -0.99 -7.49 2.45
C GLN A 64 -2.06 -8.42 3.02
N ASP A 65 -3.09 -7.88 3.68
CA ASP A 65 -4.20 -8.65 4.23
C ASP A 65 -5.00 -9.38 3.14
N GLU A 66 -5.31 -8.71 2.03
CA GLU A 66 -6.05 -9.34 0.93
C GLU A 66 -5.24 -10.44 0.23
N VAL A 67 -3.93 -10.23 0.06
CA VAL A 67 -3.02 -11.28 -0.45
C VAL A 67 -3.00 -12.48 0.51
N LYS A 68 -2.88 -12.23 1.81
CA LYS A 68 -2.89 -13.30 2.83
C LYS A 68 -4.19 -14.09 2.79
N LYS A 69 -5.35 -13.43 2.77
CA LYS A 69 -6.66 -14.09 2.65
C LYS A 69 -6.80 -14.89 1.36
N ALA A 70 -6.26 -14.41 0.25
CA ALA A 70 -6.29 -15.14 -1.01
C ALA A 70 -5.47 -16.43 -0.92
N LEU A 71 -4.27 -16.36 -0.35
CA LEU A 71 -3.41 -17.53 -0.12
C LEU A 71 -4.08 -18.55 0.82
N GLU A 72 -4.71 -18.09 1.90
CA GLU A 72 -5.49 -18.94 2.81
C GLU A 72 -6.65 -19.65 2.09
N ARG A 73 -7.40 -18.94 1.24
CA ARG A 73 -8.48 -19.53 0.42
C ARG A 73 -7.99 -20.56 -0.59
N MET A 74 -6.76 -20.41 -1.08
CA MET A 74 -6.11 -21.38 -1.95
C MET A 74 -5.53 -22.58 -1.19
N GLY A 75 -5.60 -22.58 0.15
CA GLY A 75 -5.05 -23.65 0.99
C GLY A 75 -3.53 -23.58 1.15
N VAL A 76 -2.91 -22.42 0.86
CA VAL A 76 -1.48 -22.21 1.09
C VAL A 76 -1.28 -21.99 2.59
N VAL A 77 -0.61 -22.94 3.23
CA VAL A 77 -0.27 -22.87 4.66
C VAL A 77 0.98 -22.02 4.86
N THR A 78 1.05 -21.34 6.00
CA THR A 78 2.25 -20.63 6.41
C THR A 78 3.37 -21.60 6.78
N GLU A 79 4.62 -21.12 6.70
CA GLU A 79 5.78 -21.90 7.13
C GLU A 79 5.70 -22.26 8.63
N GLU A 80 5.14 -21.36 9.44
CA GLU A 80 4.93 -21.56 10.87
C GLU A 80 3.95 -22.70 11.16
N GLU A 81 2.82 -22.75 10.45
CA GLU A 81 1.85 -23.83 10.55
C GLU A 81 2.46 -25.17 10.14
N LEU A 82 3.24 -25.19 9.04
CA LEU A 82 3.94 -26.38 8.58
C LEU A 82 4.96 -26.87 9.60
N ASN A 83 5.75 -25.97 10.19
CA ASN A 83 6.74 -26.32 11.21
C ASN A 83 6.09 -26.81 12.51
N SER A 84 4.95 -26.24 12.89
CA SER A 84 4.14 -26.74 14.01
C SER A 84 3.67 -28.17 13.77
N LEU A 85 3.21 -28.48 12.56
CA LEU A 85 2.79 -29.82 12.18
C LEU A 85 3.96 -30.82 12.20
N LYS A 86 5.12 -30.45 11.63
CA LYS A 86 6.34 -31.29 11.66
C LYS A 86 6.74 -31.67 13.09
N LYS A 87 6.76 -30.70 14.01
CA LYS A 87 7.07 -30.96 15.43
C LYS A 87 6.10 -31.95 16.08
N LYS A 88 4.80 -31.84 15.76
CA LYS A 88 3.78 -32.79 16.25
C LYS A 88 4.01 -34.19 15.69
N VAL A 89 4.33 -34.30 14.40
CA VAL A 89 4.66 -35.57 13.76
C VAL A 89 5.88 -36.20 14.41
N ASP A 90 6.97 -35.46 14.58
CA ASP A 90 8.19 -35.95 15.24
C ASP A 90 7.92 -36.46 16.66
N ALA A 91 7.06 -35.76 17.41
CA ALA A 91 6.68 -36.16 18.77
C ALA A 91 5.85 -37.46 18.78
N LEU A 92 4.95 -37.63 17.81
CA LEU A 92 4.17 -38.85 17.64
C LEU A 92 5.07 -40.03 17.23
N GLU A 93 5.98 -39.83 16.29
CA GLU A 93 6.93 -40.86 15.86
C GLU A 93 7.81 -41.36 17.01
N LYS A 94 8.30 -40.44 17.86
CA LYS A 94 9.07 -40.80 19.06
C LYS A 94 8.25 -41.62 20.05
N ARG A 95 6.97 -41.27 20.25
CA ARG A 95 6.06 -42.02 21.13
C ARG A 95 5.75 -43.41 20.59
N LEU A 96 5.53 -43.54 19.28
CA LEU A 96 5.27 -44.82 18.64
C LEU A 96 6.47 -45.77 18.82
N LYS A 97 7.68 -45.28 18.55
CA LYS A 97 8.92 -46.06 18.77
C LYS A 97 9.11 -46.50 20.21
N ALA A 98 8.70 -45.70 21.17
CA ALA A 98 8.78 -46.05 22.60
C ALA A 98 7.72 -47.09 23.03
N LEU A 99 6.63 -47.23 22.28
CA LEU A 99 5.58 -48.24 22.53
C LEU A 99 5.84 -49.56 21.79
N GLU A 100 6.63 -49.52 20.72
CA GLU A 100 7.05 -50.70 19.95
C GLU A 100 8.29 -51.40 20.53
N GLN A 101 8.96 -50.80 21.52
CA GLN A 101 10.05 -51.38 22.32
C GLN A 101 9.52 -52.06 23.58
#